data_AF-A0AAW6S9L8-F1
#
_entry.id   AF-A0AAW6S9L8-F1
#
_cell.length_a   1.000
_cell.length_b   1.000
_cell.length_c   1.000
_cell.angle_alpha   90.00
_cell.angle_beta   90.00
_cell.angle_gamma   90.00
#
_symmetry.space_group_name_H-M   'P 1'
#
loop_
_entity.id
_entity.type
_entity.pdbx_description
1 polymer ?
#
loop_
_entity_poly.entity_id
_entity_poly.type
_entity_poly.pdbx_seq_one_letter_code
_entity_poly.pdbx_strand_id
1 'polypeptide(L)'
;MALGLPISLWSILFACCFLLWALRDSKANAFDKQREQWILRETRKARRALQVLNATFITGHSSVAQKDIAIAMQKNDSIIVSQVDRDGNESTRMSQISSSPQDSSKFVITNIFSQLIADIPFAQIPDKVPLIVVFDITTSLPHESIRHYWDEAWQKNNITHPVEYGEGSGLCVLQNLV
;
A
#
# COMPACT_ATOMS: atom_id res chain seq x y z
N MET A 1 41.80 5.15 69.47
CA MET A 1 41.34 4.85 68.10
C MET A 1 40.39 3.65 68.16
N ALA A 2 39.09 3.86 68.42
CA ALA A 2 38.12 2.77 68.58
C ALA A 2 36.75 3.02 67.91
N LEU A 3 36.51 4.24 67.40
CA LEU A 3 35.26 4.62 66.74
C LEU A 3 35.27 4.44 65.21
N GLY A 4 36.44 4.22 64.59
CA GLY A 4 36.54 4.08 63.13
C GLY A 4 35.99 2.76 62.59
N LEU A 5 36.21 1.66 63.31
CA LEU A 5 35.74 0.31 62.95
C LEU A 5 34.21 0.20 62.86
N PRO A 6 33.41 0.67 63.84
CA PRO A 6 31.96 0.60 63.70
C PRO A 6 31.48 1.47 62.55
N ILE A 7 32.03 2.67 62.36
CA ILE A 7 31.62 3.57 61.28
C ILE A 7 31.93 2.96 59.92
N SER A 8 33.12 2.36 59.72
CA SER A 8 33.45 1.68 58.47
C SER A 8 32.53 0.48 58.22
N LEU A 9 32.20 -0.29 59.26
CA LEU A 9 31.33 -1.45 59.13
C LEU A 9 29.90 -1.03 58.75
N TRP A 10 29.36 0.01 59.39
CA TRP A 10 28.06 0.58 59.06
C TRP A 10 28.04 1.20 57.65
N SER A 11 29.12 1.87 57.25
CA SER A 11 29.24 2.42 55.89
C SER A 11 29.24 1.32 54.83
N ILE A 12 29.94 0.20 55.06
CA ILE A 12 29.96 -0.95 54.15
C ILE A 12 28.57 -1.58 54.07
N LEU A 13 27.90 -1.75 55.22
CA LEU A 13 26.54 -2.31 55.27
C LEU A 13 25.55 -1.44 54.49
N PHE A 14 25.61 -0.13 54.69
CA PHE A 14 24.76 0.84 54.00
C PHE A 14 25.01 0.84 52.49
N ALA A 15 26.28 0.83 52.06
CA ALA A 15 26.64 0.75 50.65
C ALA A 15 26.11 -0.53 49.99
N CYS A 16 26.19 -1.68 50.69
CA CYS A 16 25.65 -2.94 50.21
C CYS A 16 24.12 -2.88 50.06
N CYS A 17 23.41 -2.38 51.07
CA CYS A 17 21.95 -2.20 50.99
C CYS A 17 21.54 -1.25 49.86
N PHE A 18 22.27 -0.14 49.68
CA PHE A 18 22.02 0.82 48.61
C PHE A 18 22.23 0.20 47.22
N LEU A 19 23.31 -0.56 47.02
CA LEU A 19 23.58 -1.27 45.77
C LEU A 19 22.48 -2.30 45.45
N LEU A 20 22.03 -3.06 46.44
CA LEU A 20 20.95 -4.03 46.26
C LEU A 20 19.63 -3.34 45.90
N TRP A 21 19.35 -2.19 46.50
CA TRP A 21 18.17 -1.39 46.16
C TRP A 21 18.27 -0.83 44.73
N ALA A 22 19.41 -0.24 44.36
CA ALA A 22 19.64 0.32 43.03
C ALA A 22 19.58 -0.75 41.92
N LEU A 23 20.10 -1.95 42.17
CA LEU A 23 20.00 -3.09 41.24
C LEU A 23 18.55 -3.54 41.03
N ARG A 24 17.76 -3.59 42.11
CA ARG A 24 16.33 -3.95 42.03
C ARG A 24 15.54 -2.88 41.27
N ASP A 25 15.80 -1.61 41.55
CA ASP A 25 15.17 -0.49 40.86
C ASP A 25 15.51 -0.50 39.37
N SER A 26 16.80 -0.65 39.02
CA SER A 26 17.25 -0.70 37.63
C SER A 26 16.62 -1.86 36.85
N LYS A 27 16.40 -3.02 37.48
CA LYS A 27 15.75 -4.17 36.84
C LYS A 27 14.27 -3.88 36.55
N ALA A 28 13.56 -3.26 37.48
CA ALA A 28 12.16 -2.86 37.30
C ALA A 28 12.03 -1.79 36.19
N ASN A 29 12.90 -0.79 36.23
CA ASN A 29 12.91 0.30 35.25
C ASN A 29 13.26 -0.17 33.83
N ALA A 30 14.15 -1.17 33.70
CA ALA A 30 14.46 -1.79 32.41
C ALA A 30 13.26 -2.58 31.84
N PHE A 31 12.52 -3.28 32.71
CA PHE A 31 11.33 -4.03 32.31
C PHE A 31 10.20 -3.09 31.86
N ASP A 32 9.99 -1.98 32.55
CA ASP A 32 8.98 -0.98 32.18
C ASP A 32 9.29 -0.34 30.83
N LYS A 33 10.56 0.04 30.57
CA LYS A 33 10.97 0.58 29.27
C LYS A 33 10.75 -0.42 28.13
N GLN A 34 11.01 -1.70 28.35
CA GLN A 34 10.77 -2.73 27.34
C GLN A 34 9.27 -2.91 27.04
N ARG A 35 8.42 -2.89 28.08
CA ARG A 35 6.97 -2.96 27.90
C ARG A 35 6.41 -1.73 27.20
N GLU A 36 6.87 -0.54 27.58
CA GLU A 36 6.45 0.70 26.93
C GLU A 36 6.84 0.70 25.45
N GLN A 37 8.07 0.30 25.13
CA GLN A 37 8.50 0.17 23.73
C GLN A 37 7.71 -0.89 22.97
N TRP A 38 7.36 -2.02 23.60
CA TRP A 38 6.52 -3.04 22.99
C TRP A 38 5.10 -2.53 22.72
N ILE A 39 4.46 -1.86 23.69
CA ILE A 39 3.14 -1.24 23.53
C ILE A 39 3.18 -0.17 22.45
N LEU A 40 4.20 0.70 22.43
CA LEU A 40 4.35 1.72 21.38
C LEU A 40 4.55 1.10 20.00
N ARG A 41 5.30 0.00 19.89
CA ARG A 41 5.46 -0.73 18.63
C ARG A 41 4.14 -1.37 18.19
N GLU A 42 3.43 -2.03 19.09
CA GLU A 42 2.18 -2.73 18.75
C GLU A 42 1.05 -1.73 18.47
N THR A 43 0.97 -0.62 19.21
CA THR A 43 0.04 0.47 18.92
C THR A 43 0.39 1.21 17.63
N ARG A 44 1.66 1.44 17.31
CA ARG A 44 2.06 1.96 15.99
C ARG A 44 1.71 0.99 14.89
N LYS A 45 1.93 -0.31 15.07
CA LYS A 45 1.57 -1.36 14.11
C LYS A 45 0.05 -1.44 13.90
N ALA A 46 -0.74 -1.34 14.97
CA ALA A 46 -2.20 -1.31 14.91
C ALA A 46 -2.75 0.00 14.33
N ARG A 47 -2.11 1.14 14.60
CA ARG A 47 -2.48 2.45 14.03
C ARG A 47 -2.01 2.60 12.57
N ARG A 48 -1.01 1.82 12.14
CA ARG A 48 -0.58 1.61 10.74
C ARG A 48 -1.48 0.59 10.01
N ALA A 49 -2.78 0.60 10.30
CA ALA A 49 -3.73 -0.09 9.47
C ALA A 49 -3.89 0.73 8.17
N LEU A 50 -3.31 0.22 7.08
CA LEU A 50 -3.56 0.78 5.75
C LEU A 50 -5.06 0.66 5.48
N GLN A 51 -5.75 1.80 5.43
CA GLN A 51 -7.17 1.82 5.09
C GLN A 51 -7.29 1.75 3.57
N VAL A 52 -7.85 0.63 3.08
CA VAL A 52 -8.23 0.51 1.68
C VAL A 52 -9.49 1.37 1.48
N LEU A 53 -9.32 2.53 0.83
CA LEU A 53 -10.42 3.46 0.56
C LEU A 53 -11.31 2.98 -0.58
N ASN A 54 -10.70 2.43 -1.63
CA ASN A 54 -11.41 1.83 -2.75
C ASN A 54 -10.54 0.77 -3.43
N ALA A 55 -11.18 -0.22 -4.04
CA ALA A 55 -10.58 -1.20 -4.92
C ALA A 55 -11.51 -1.44 -6.11
N THR A 56 -11.00 -1.17 -7.32
CA THR A 56 -11.76 -1.34 -8.57
C THR A 56 -10.98 -2.19 -9.54
N PHE A 57 -11.70 -2.88 -10.42
CA PHE A 57 -11.11 -3.78 -11.40
C PHE A 57 -11.92 -3.78 -12.68
N ILE A 58 -11.21 -3.91 -13.80
CA ILE A 58 -11.77 -3.97 -15.15
C ILE A 58 -11.25 -5.26 -15.79
N THR A 59 -12.15 -6.04 -16.39
CA THR A 59 -11.82 -7.33 -17.04
C THR A 59 -12.48 -7.42 -18.41
N GLY A 60 -12.15 -8.48 -19.16
CA GLY A 60 -12.83 -8.79 -20.42
C GLY A 60 -14.27 -9.32 -20.27
N HIS A 61 -14.80 -9.46 -19.05
CA HIS A 61 -16.20 -9.83 -18.86
C HIS A 61 -17.12 -8.74 -19.42
N SER A 62 -18.16 -9.14 -20.16
CA SER A 62 -19.18 -8.23 -20.72
C SER A 62 -20.20 -7.73 -19.69
N SER A 63 -20.12 -8.19 -18.44
CA SER A 63 -21.08 -7.80 -17.40
C SER A 63 -20.78 -6.38 -16.90
N VAL A 64 -21.82 -5.57 -16.78
CA VAL A 64 -21.73 -4.15 -16.40
C VAL A 64 -21.51 -3.96 -14.90
N ALA A 65 -21.86 -4.95 -14.06
CA ALA A 65 -21.73 -4.85 -12.60
C ALA A 65 -20.49 -5.59 -12.08
N GLN A 66 -19.60 -4.88 -11.37
CA GLN A 66 -18.38 -5.46 -10.78
C GLN A 66 -18.67 -6.67 -9.88
N LYS A 67 -19.78 -6.64 -9.13
CA LYS A 67 -20.16 -7.77 -8.25
C LYS A 67 -20.39 -9.07 -9.03
N ASP A 68 -21.05 -8.98 -10.18
CA ASP A 68 -21.35 -10.16 -11.00
C ASP A 68 -20.08 -10.69 -11.67
N ILE A 69 -19.17 -9.79 -12.06
CA ILE A 69 -17.84 -10.14 -12.56
C ILE A 69 -17.04 -10.89 -11.47
N ALA A 70 -17.01 -10.38 -10.24
CA ALA A 70 -16.29 -11.03 -9.14
C ALA A 70 -16.83 -12.44 -8.86
N ILE A 71 -18.14 -12.63 -8.92
CA ILE A 71 -18.76 -13.95 -8.77
C ILE A 71 -18.37 -14.89 -9.92
N ALA A 72 -18.37 -14.40 -11.17
CA ALA A 72 -17.97 -15.17 -12.34
C ALA A 72 -16.48 -15.58 -12.29
N MET A 73 -15.60 -14.66 -11.87
CA MET A 73 -14.19 -14.95 -11.62
C MET A 73 -14.00 -15.99 -10.51
N GLN A 74 -14.74 -15.88 -9.40
CA GLN A 74 -14.69 -16.86 -8.31
C GLN A 74 -15.15 -18.26 -8.76
N LYS A 75 -16.07 -18.32 -9.72
CA LYS A 75 -16.55 -19.58 -10.32
C LYS A 75 -15.64 -20.12 -11.44
N ASN A 76 -14.57 -19.41 -11.80
CA ASN A 76 -13.71 -19.70 -12.94
C ASN A 76 -14.49 -19.78 -14.28
N ASP A 77 -15.50 -18.93 -14.45
CA ASP A 77 -16.25 -18.87 -15.70
C ASP A 77 -15.32 -18.42 -16.83
N SER A 78 -15.17 -19.25 -17.87
CA SER A 78 -14.27 -18.97 -18.99
C SER A 78 -14.82 -17.85 -19.89
N ILE A 79 -14.01 -16.81 -20.10
CA ILE A 79 -14.36 -15.62 -20.90
C ILE A 79 -13.58 -15.60 -22.23
N ILE A 80 -13.26 -16.78 -22.76
CA ILE A 80 -12.56 -16.85 -24.04
C ILE A 80 -13.57 -16.54 -25.13
N VAL A 81 -13.62 -15.27 -25.53
CA VAL A 81 -14.46 -14.81 -26.64
C VAL A 81 -13.60 -14.80 -27.90
N SER A 82 -14.18 -15.22 -29.02
CA SER A 82 -13.54 -15.05 -30.33
C SER A 82 -13.59 -13.57 -30.68
N GLN A 83 -12.44 -12.90 -30.71
CA GLN A 83 -12.32 -11.50 -31.10
C GLN A 83 -11.29 -11.39 -32.22
N VAL A 84 -11.44 -10.39 -33.08
CA VAL A 84 -10.40 -10.07 -34.07
C VAL A 84 -9.25 -9.45 -33.29
N ASP A 85 -8.03 -9.92 -33.54
CA ASP A 85 -6.85 -9.37 -32.89
C ASP A 85 -6.69 -7.88 -33.27
N ARG A 86 -6.03 -7.09 -32.42
CA ARG A 86 -5.82 -5.66 -32.65
C ARG A 86 -4.97 -5.37 -33.88
N ASP A 87 -4.17 -6.34 -34.31
CA ASP A 87 -3.38 -6.30 -35.55
C ASP A 87 -4.19 -6.72 -36.80
N GLY A 88 -5.50 -6.94 -36.66
CA GLY A 88 -6.38 -7.32 -37.78
C GLY A 88 -6.31 -8.80 -38.16
N ASN A 89 -5.60 -9.62 -37.37
CA ASN A 89 -5.60 -11.06 -37.58
C ASN A 89 -6.96 -11.65 -37.22
N GLU A 90 -7.57 -12.34 -38.19
CA GLU A 90 -8.86 -12.99 -37.99
C GLU A 90 -8.76 -14.12 -36.95
N SER A 91 -9.74 -14.17 -36.04
CA SER A 91 -10.09 -15.34 -35.23
C SER A 91 -9.11 -15.80 -34.12
N THR A 92 -8.46 -14.88 -33.42
CA THR A 92 -7.73 -15.28 -32.19
C THR A 92 -8.68 -15.32 -31.00
N ARG A 93 -8.77 -16.48 -30.34
CA ARG A 93 -9.53 -16.66 -29.09
C ARG A 93 -8.76 -16.01 -27.94
N MET A 94 -9.23 -14.86 -27.45
CA MET A 94 -8.59 -14.16 -26.34
C MET A 94 -9.61 -13.46 -25.43
N SER A 95 -9.28 -13.38 -24.14
CA SER A 95 -9.99 -12.51 -23.21
C SER A 95 -9.43 -11.09 -23.38
N GLN A 96 -10.18 -10.24 -24.09
CA GLN A 96 -9.81 -8.85 -24.33
C GLN A 96 -10.96 -7.93 -23.88
N ILE A 97 -10.59 -6.80 -23.29
CA ILE A 97 -11.53 -5.71 -22.97
C ILE A 97 -12.13 -5.22 -24.28
N SER A 98 -13.47 -5.21 -24.37
CA SER A 98 -14.21 -4.77 -25.55
C SER A 98 -13.79 -3.36 -25.97
N SER A 99 -13.24 -3.23 -27.17
CA SER A 99 -12.86 -1.96 -27.79
C SER A 99 -13.22 -2.00 -29.27
N SER A 100 -13.45 -0.84 -29.89
CA SER A 100 -13.72 -0.80 -31.33
C SER A 100 -12.46 -1.17 -32.12
N PRO A 101 -12.56 -1.83 -33.29
CA PRO A 101 -11.39 -2.14 -34.13
C PRO A 101 -10.59 -0.91 -34.59
N GLN A 102 -11.21 0.28 -34.57
CA GLN A 102 -10.60 1.55 -34.93
C GLN A 102 -9.91 2.25 -33.75
N ASP A 103 -10.08 1.73 -32.53
CA ASP A 103 -9.50 2.32 -31.33
C ASP A 103 -8.01 2.01 -31.25
N SER A 104 -7.18 3.06 -31.25
CA SER A 104 -5.75 2.89 -30.98
C SER A 104 -5.50 2.32 -29.59
N SER A 105 -4.42 1.54 -29.41
CA SER A 105 -4.01 1.02 -28.09
C SER A 105 -3.86 2.13 -27.05
N LYS A 106 -3.40 3.32 -27.46
CA LYS A 106 -3.34 4.52 -26.61
C LYS A 106 -4.72 4.92 -26.09
N PHE A 107 -5.71 4.99 -26.98
CA PHE A 107 -7.08 5.37 -26.61
C PHE A 107 -7.67 4.37 -25.62
N VAL A 108 -7.52 3.07 -25.87
CA VAL A 108 -8.03 2.01 -24.98
C VAL A 108 -7.40 2.12 -23.59
N ILE A 109 -6.07 2.25 -23.49
CA ILE A 109 -5.37 2.37 -22.20
C ILE A 109 -5.81 3.63 -21.45
N THR A 110 -5.88 4.78 -22.13
CA THR A 110 -6.29 6.05 -21.53
C THR A 110 -7.74 6.01 -21.04
N ASN A 111 -8.62 5.32 -21.77
CA ASN A 111 -10.01 5.11 -21.37
C ASN A 111 -10.12 4.22 -20.14
N ILE A 112 -9.35 3.12 -20.08
CA ILE A 112 -9.26 2.25 -18.90
C ILE A 112 -8.81 3.05 -17.69
N PHE A 113 -7.74 3.85 -17.80
CA PHE A 113 -7.28 4.72 -16.71
C PHE A 113 -8.33 5.73 -16.30
N SER A 114 -9.03 6.36 -17.26
CA SER A 114 -10.11 7.30 -16.96
C SER A 114 -11.23 6.66 -16.14
N GLN A 115 -11.60 5.42 -16.48
CA GLN A 115 -12.62 4.66 -15.73
C GLN A 115 -12.14 4.31 -14.31
N LEU A 116 -10.89 3.85 -14.16
CA LEU A 116 -10.32 3.55 -12.85
C LEU A 116 -10.24 4.78 -11.95
N ILE A 117 -9.89 5.93 -12.52
CA ILE A 117 -9.80 7.20 -11.82
C ILE A 117 -11.17 7.69 -11.36
N ALA A 118 -12.22 7.53 -12.20
CA ALA A 118 -13.57 7.99 -11.89
C ALA A 118 -14.15 7.36 -10.61
N ASP A 119 -13.73 6.14 -10.28
CA ASP A 119 -14.20 5.46 -9.08
C ASP A 119 -13.44 5.92 -7.81
N ILE A 120 -12.34 6.67 -7.91
CA ILE A 120 -11.57 7.10 -6.74
C ILE A 120 -12.37 8.16 -5.95
N PRO A 121 -12.61 7.95 -4.64
CA PRO A 121 -13.40 8.87 -3.82
C PRO A 121 -12.57 10.09 -3.40
N PHE A 122 -12.21 10.96 -4.35
CA PHE A 122 -11.38 12.15 -4.10
C PHE A 122 -11.92 13.08 -3.01
N ALA A 123 -13.25 13.12 -2.80
CA ALA A 123 -13.87 13.91 -1.74
C ALA A 123 -13.45 13.49 -0.31
N GLN A 124 -12.93 12.27 -0.13
CA GLN A 124 -12.43 11.77 1.16
C GLN A 124 -10.94 12.06 1.35
N ILE A 125 -10.26 12.52 0.29
CA ILE A 125 -8.82 12.80 0.29
C ILE A 125 -8.62 14.29 0.61
N PRO A 126 -7.73 14.65 1.53
CA PRO A 126 -7.46 16.05 1.83
C PRO A 126 -6.85 16.79 0.63
N ASP A 127 -7.47 17.90 0.24
CA ASP A 127 -6.95 18.79 -0.79
C ASP A 127 -5.53 19.23 -0.40
N LYS A 128 -4.53 18.88 -1.22
CA LYS A 128 -3.07 19.17 -1.12
C LYS A 128 -2.17 18.04 -0.59
N VAL A 129 -2.67 16.84 -0.36
CA VAL A 129 -1.78 15.70 -0.11
C VAL A 129 -1.30 15.13 -1.45
N PRO A 130 0.03 14.97 -1.68
CA PRO A 130 0.53 14.28 -2.87
C PRO A 130 0.11 12.81 -2.85
N LEU A 131 -0.45 12.36 -3.96
CA LEU A 131 -0.87 10.98 -4.15
C LEU A 131 0.24 10.20 -4.81
N ILE A 132 0.62 9.08 -4.19
CA ILE A 132 1.63 8.20 -4.77
C ILE A 132 0.93 7.16 -5.64
N VAL A 133 1.28 7.15 -6.92
CA VAL A 133 0.80 6.19 -7.91
C VAL A 133 1.91 5.18 -8.20
N VAL A 134 1.56 3.90 -8.14
CA VAL A 134 2.49 2.80 -8.42
C VAL A 134 1.87 1.88 -9.47
N PHE A 135 2.66 1.58 -10.51
CA PHE A 135 2.26 0.71 -11.59
C PHE A 135 2.92 -0.66 -11.43
N ASP A 136 2.12 -1.67 -11.09
CA ASP A 136 2.51 -3.07 -11.16
C ASP A 136 1.92 -3.68 -12.44
N ILE A 137 2.66 -3.56 -13.55
CA ILE A 137 2.15 -3.84 -14.89
C ILE A 137 3.09 -4.75 -15.68
N THR A 138 2.49 -5.61 -16.51
CA THR A 138 3.19 -6.41 -17.52
C THR A 138 2.78 -5.94 -18.90
N THR A 139 3.65 -5.22 -19.60
CA THR A 139 3.36 -4.61 -20.90
C THR A 139 4.58 -4.64 -21.81
N SER A 140 4.34 -4.66 -23.12
CA SER A 140 5.37 -4.47 -24.16
C SER A 140 5.72 -2.99 -24.38
N LEU A 141 4.94 -2.07 -23.82
CA LEU A 141 5.16 -0.63 -23.93
C LEU A 141 6.20 -0.13 -22.91
N PRO A 142 6.97 0.91 -23.24
CA PRO A 142 7.83 1.58 -22.27
C PRO A 142 7.01 2.13 -21.08
N HIS A 143 7.57 2.04 -19.88
CA HIS A 143 6.94 2.56 -18.66
C HIS A 143 6.66 4.07 -18.74
N GLU A 144 7.51 4.83 -19.43
CA GLU A 144 7.31 6.27 -19.68
C GLU A 144 6.03 6.54 -20.48
N SER A 145 5.72 5.71 -21.47
CA SER A 145 4.48 5.85 -22.25
C SER A 145 3.25 5.59 -21.40
N ILE A 146 3.33 4.63 -20.47
CA ILE A 146 2.24 4.35 -19.53
C ILE A 146 2.03 5.54 -18.59
N ARG A 147 3.11 6.09 -18.01
CA ARG A 147 3.02 7.30 -17.15
C ARG A 147 2.39 8.46 -17.91
N HIS A 148 2.81 8.69 -19.16
CA HIS A 148 2.20 9.72 -20.00
C HIS A 148 0.70 9.49 -20.23
N TYR A 149 0.25 8.26 -20.48
CA TYR A 149 -1.18 7.96 -20.64
C TYR A 149 -1.97 8.13 -19.35
N TRP A 150 -1.34 7.85 -18.20
CA TRP A 150 -1.93 8.11 -16.90
C TRP A 150 -2.06 9.62 -16.64
N ASP A 151 -1.03 10.42 -16.90
CA ASP A 151 -1.08 11.88 -16.76
C ASP A 151 -2.17 12.50 -17.64
N GLU A 152 -2.31 12.02 -18.88
CA GLU A 152 -3.36 12.46 -19.81
C GLU A 152 -4.76 12.13 -19.27
N ALA A 153 -4.95 10.93 -18.71
CA ALA A 153 -6.20 10.55 -18.07
C ALA A 153 -6.46 11.35 -16.78
N TRP A 154 -5.42 11.64 -15.99
CA TRP A 154 -5.49 12.40 -14.74
C TRP A 154 -5.93 13.85 -15.00
N GLN A 155 -5.32 14.51 -16.00
CA GLN A 155 -5.68 15.85 -16.42
C GLN A 155 -7.10 15.92 -16.99
N LYS A 156 -7.50 14.92 -17.80
CA LYS A 156 -8.84 14.86 -18.39
C LYS A 156 -9.96 14.79 -17.35
N ASN A 157 -9.68 14.19 -16.18
CA ASN A 157 -10.63 14.11 -15.07
C ASN A 157 -10.61 15.36 -14.16
N ASN A 158 -9.89 16.42 -14.53
CA ASN A 158 -9.79 17.69 -13.78
C ASN A 158 -9.33 17.52 -12.32
N ILE A 159 -8.42 16.58 -12.06
CA ILE A 159 -7.94 16.30 -10.71
C ILE A 159 -6.81 17.27 -10.35
N THR A 160 -6.96 17.93 -9.19
CA THR A 160 -6.03 18.95 -8.69
C THR A 160 -4.95 18.40 -7.77
N HIS A 161 -5.02 17.11 -7.41
CA HIS A 161 -4.05 16.46 -6.53
C HIS A 161 -2.71 16.24 -7.26
N PRO A 162 -1.57 16.64 -6.65
CA PRO A 162 -0.27 16.33 -7.21
C PRO A 162 -0.02 14.83 -7.14
N VAL A 163 0.60 14.28 -8.18
CA VAL A 163 0.92 12.86 -8.29
C VAL A 163 2.42 12.67 -8.22
N GLU A 164 2.85 11.74 -7.36
CA GLU A 164 4.21 11.23 -7.29
C GLU A 164 4.22 9.78 -7.76
N TYR A 165 5.29 9.39 -8.46
CA TYR A 165 5.43 8.03 -8.96
C TYR A 165 6.32 7.22 -8.03
N GLY A 166 5.75 6.19 -7.41
CA GLY A 166 6.49 5.23 -6.59
C GLY A 166 7.00 4.06 -7.42
N GLU A 167 8.06 3.43 -6.94
CA GLU A 167 8.59 2.19 -7.51
C GLU A 167 8.31 1.00 -6.60
N GLY A 168 8.00 -0.15 -7.21
CA GLY A 168 7.82 -1.42 -6.53
C GLY A 168 6.67 -2.24 -7.12
N SER A 169 6.55 -3.48 -6.65
CA SER A 169 5.48 -4.41 -7.03
C SER A 169 4.83 -5.03 -5.80
N GLY A 170 3.55 -5.37 -5.95
CA GLY A 170 2.74 -6.02 -4.92
C GLY A 170 2.84 -5.37 -3.52
N LEU A 171 2.93 -6.22 -2.50
CA LEU A 171 2.90 -5.81 -1.10
C LEU A 171 4.17 -5.08 -0.64
N CYS A 172 5.28 -5.16 -1.39
CA CYS A 172 6.53 -4.47 -1.06
C CYS A 172 6.36 -2.94 -1.14
N VAL A 173 5.47 -2.46 -2.01
CA VAL A 173 5.13 -1.03 -2.14
C VAL A 173 4.60 -0.48 -0.82
N LEU A 174 3.73 -1.24 -0.16
CA LEU A 174 3.11 -0.85 1.11
C LEU A 174 4.10 -0.85 2.28
N GLN A 175 5.21 -1.56 2.16
CA GLN A 175 6.28 -1.57 3.17
C GLN A 175 7.23 -0.38 3.00
N ASN A 176 7.45 0.06 1.76
CA ASN A 176 8.37 1.15 1.44
C ASN A 176 7.77 2.56 1.60
N LEU A 177 6.43 2.66 1.65
CA LEU A 177 5.70 3.90 1.91
C LEU A 177 5.66 4.30 3.40
N VAL A 178 6.33 3.56 4.29
CA VAL A 178 6.14 3.55 5.76
C VAL A 178 7.39 3.91 6.57
#